data_AF-A0A3L8RT66-F1
#
_entry.id   AF-A0A3L8RT66-F1
#
_cell.length_a   1.000
_cell.length_b   1.000
_cell.length_c   1.000
_cell.angle_alpha   90.00
_cell.angle_beta   90.00
_cell.angle_gamma   90.00
#
_symmetry.space_group_name_H-M   'P 1'
#
loop_
_entity.id
_entity.type
_entity.pdbx_description
1 polymer ?
#
loop_
_entity_poly.entity_id
_entity_poly.type
_entity_poly.pdbx_seq_one_letter_code
_entity_poly.pdbx_strand_id
1 'polypeptide(L)'
;MLMRVSVGIHKADIDAAIETYNLLSERWFTHASPTLFNAGTNRPQLSSCFLLCMKDDSIEGIYDTLKQCALISKSAGGIGLAVSCIRATGSYIAGTNGNSNGLVPMLRVYNNTARYVDQGGNKRPGAFAIYLEPWHLDIFEFLDLKKNTGKEEQRARDLFFALWIPDLFMKRVETNQCPGLDDVWGEEFEKLYESYERQGRVRRVVKAQQLWYAIIESQTETGTPYMLYKDSCNRKSNQQNLGTIKCSNLCTEIVEYTSKEEVAVCNLASIALNMYVTPEHTYDFKKLAEVTKVIVRNLNKIIDINYYPVPEAERSNRRHRPIGIGVQGLADAFILMRFPFESAEAQRLNQHIFETIYHAALEASCELAREQGPYDTYQGSPVSRG
;
A
#
# COMPACT_ATOMS: atom_id res chain seq x y z
N MET A 1 24.87 2.58 -15.80
CA MET A 1 23.50 2.26 -15.33
C MET A 1 22.65 3.52 -15.21
N LEU A 2 22.97 4.43 -14.28
CA LEU A 2 22.13 5.60 -13.94
C LEU A 2 21.73 6.51 -15.14
N MET A 3 22.61 6.72 -16.12
CA MET A 3 22.26 7.49 -17.32
C MET A 3 21.16 6.81 -18.18
N ARG A 4 21.10 5.47 -18.23
CA ARG A 4 19.98 4.74 -18.86
C ARG A 4 18.66 5.04 -18.15
N VAL A 5 18.68 5.13 -16.82
CA VAL A 5 17.48 5.44 -16.03
C VAL A 5 17.01 6.86 -16.32
N SER A 6 17.94 7.81 -16.30
CA SER A 6 17.68 9.23 -16.53
C SER A 6 17.14 9.48 -17.95
N VAL A 7 17.80 8.98 -19.00
CA VAL A 7 17.29 9.07 -20.38
C VAL A 7 16.00 8.25 -20.56
N GLY A 8 15.81 7.15 -19.84
CA GLY A 8 14.58 6.37 -19.87
C GLY A 8 13.34 7.16 -19.41
N ILE A 9 13.51 7.95 -18.34
CA ILE A 9 12.48 8.83 -17.76
C ILE A 9 12.28 10.09 -18.63
N HIS A 10 13.34 10.82 -18.94
CA HIS A 10 13.25 12.16 -19.55
C HIS A 10 13.26 12.16 -21.10
N LYS A 11 13.71 11.07 -21.73
CA LYS A 11 13.73 10.86 -23.19
C LYS A 11 14.54 11.91 -23.96
N ALA A 12 13.87 12.91 -24.54
CA ALA A 12 14.46 13.97 -25.36
C ALA A 12 14.78 15.24 -24.53
N ASP A 13 14.30 15.32 -23.30
CA ASP A 13 14.63 16.36 -22.32
C ASP A 13 15.99 16.02 -21.70
N ILE A 14 17.06 16.39 -22.41
CA ILE A 14 18.45 16.03 -22.05
C ILE A 14 18.92 16.80 -20.81
N ASP A 15 18.50 18.05 -20.64
CA ASP A 15 18.92 18.88 -19.51
C ASP A 15 18.45 18.28 -18.17
N ALA A 16 17.17 17.91 -18.08
CA ALA A 16 16.66 17.25 -16.87
C ALA A 16 17.12 15.77 -16.77
N ALA A 17 17.54 15.13 -17.88
CA ALA A 17 18.23 13.84 -17.82
C ALA A 17 19.63 13.97 -17.19
N ILE A 18 20.35 15.07 -17.45
CA ILE A 18 21.64 15.37 -16.83
C ILE A 18 21.47 15.74 -15.35
N GLU A 19 20.47 16.57 -15.02
CA GLU A 19 20.11 16.89 -13.63
C GLU A 19 19.85 15.61 -12.81
N THR A 20 18.97 14.75 -13.30
CA THR A 20 18.64 13.47 -12.64
C THR A 20 19.84 12.53 -12.59
N TYR A 21 20.68 12.48 -13.63
CA TYR A 21 21.90 11.68 -13.60
C TYR A 21 22.88 12.13 -12.51
N ASN A 22 23.11 13.45 -12.39
CA ASN A 22 24.02 14.00 -11.37
C ASN A 22 23.47 13.69 -9.96
N LEU A 23 22.20 13.97 -9.72
CA LEU A 23 21.56 13.72 -8.41
C LEU A 23 21.58 12.23 -8.00
N LEU A 24 21.34 11.32 -8.96
CA LEU A 24 21.43 9.87 -8.74
C LEU A 24 22.87 9.38 -8.54
N SER A 25 23.86 9.96 -9.23
CA SER A 25 25.26 9.48 -9.19
C SER A 25 26.04 10.02 -7.98
N GLU A 26 25.72 11.22 -7.51
CA GLU A 26 26.18 11.76 -6.22
C GLU A 26 25.47 11.08 -5.03
N ARG A 27 24.30 10.47 -5.28
CA ARG A 27 23.45 9.67 -4.37
C ARG A 27 22.52 10.48 -3.45
N TRP A 28 22.09 11.68 -3.86
CA TRP A 28 21.11 12.50 -3.13
C TRP A 28 19.75 11.81 -2.93
N PHE A 29 19.38 10.95 -3.88
CA PHE A 29 18.21 10.06 -3.83
C PHE A 29 18.43 8.83 -4.71
N THR A 30 17.50 7.87 -4.68
CA THR A 30 17.38 6.81 -5.69
C THR A 30 15.93 6.59 -6.11
N HIS A 31 15.72 6.20 -7.37
CA HIS A 31 14.46 5.58 -7.78
C HIS A 31 14.38 4.13 -7.26
N ALA A 32 13.15 3.60 -7.14
CA ALA A 32 12.94 2.22 -6.72
C ALA A 32 13.48 1.18 -7.74
N SER A 33 13.75 -0.03 -7.26
CA SER A 33 14.45 -1.08 -8.02
C SER A 33 13.84 -1.39 -9.39
N PRO A 34 12.50 -1.50 -9.59
CA PRO A 34 11.92 -1.74 -10.91
C PRO A 34 12.20 -0.62 -11.91
N THR A 35 12.22 0.64 -11.46
CA THR A 35 12.66 1.77 -12.29
C THR A 35 14.14 1.64 -12.66
N LEU A 36 15.03 1.31 -11.70
CA LEU A 36 16.46 1.11 -11.99
C LEU A 36 16.70 -0.04 -12.99
N PHE A 37 15.94 -1.13 -12.87
CA PHE A 37 16.02 -2.27 -13.77
C PHE A 37 15.50 -1.92 -15.18
N ASN A 38 14.30 -1.34 -15.28
CA ASN A 38 13.50 -1.34 -16.51
C ASN A 38 13.42 0.02 -17.23
N ALA A 39 13.86 1.14 -16.63
CA ALA A 39 13.87 2.42 -17.34
C ALA A 39 14.72 2.35 -18.62
N GLY A 40 14.14 2.75 -19.76
CA GLY A 40 14.80 2.64 -21.07
C GLY A 40 14.87 1.21 -21.66
N THR A 41 14.14 0.22 -21.11
CA THR A 41 13.95 -1.09 -21.76
C THR A 41 12.65 -1.13 -22.57
N ASN A 42 12.49 -2.17 -23.39
CA ASN A 42 11.20 -2.49 -24.00
C ASN A 42 10.15 -2.79 -22.91
N ARG A 43 8.91 -2.29 -23.08
CA ARG A 43 7.77 -2.43 -22.15
C ARG A 43 8.17 -2.21 -20.67
N PRO A 44 8.60 -0.99 -20.30
CA PRO A 44 9.23 -0.72 -19.02
C PRO A 44 8.22 -0.69 -17.86
N GLN A 45 8.20 -1.73 -17.03
CA GLN A 45 7.43 -1.74 -15.77
C GLN A 45 8.29 -1.08 -14.66
N LEU A 46 7.95 0.14 -14.27
CA LEU A 46 8.74 1.03 -13.43
C LEU A 46 8.22 1.13 -11.99
N SER A 47 6.92 0.89 -11.79
CA SER A 47 6.21 0.93 -10.52
C SER A 47 6.51 -0.32 -9.66
N SER A 48 6.36 -0.21 -8.33
CA SER A 48 6.90 -1.22 -7.40
C SER A 48 5.87 -2.15 -6.78
N CYS A 49 4.68 -1.66 -6.50
CA CYS A 49 3.60 -2.41 -5.87
C CYS A 49 2.26 -1.99 -6.44
N PHE A 50 1.26 -2.84 -6.24
CA PHE A 50 -0.11 -2.67 -6.71
C PHE A 50 -1.08 -2.97 -5.57
N LEU A 51 -2.21 -2.27 -5.53
CA LEU A 51 -3.29 -2.51 -4.57
C LEU A 51 -4.53 -2.97 -5.33
N LEU A 52 -5.20 -4.01 -4.83
CA LEU A 52 -6.43 -4.54 -5.39
C LEU A 52 -7.47 -4.74 -4.28
N CYS A 53 -8.74 -4.55 -4.64
CA CYS A 53 -9.84 -5.23 -3.95
C CYS A 53 -10.32 -6.41 -4.79
N MET A 54 -10.78 -7.48 -4.13
CA MET A 54 -11.42 -8.60 -4.80
C MET A 54 -12.62 -8.13 -5.64
N LYS A 55 -12.66 -8.45 -6.95
CA LYS A 55 -13.68 -7.93 -7.86
C LYS A 55 -15.11 -8.29 -7.46
N ASP A 56 -15.35 -9.50 -6.95
CA ASP A 56 -16.70 -9.94 -6.59
C ASP A 56 -16.71 -11.18 -5.69
N ASP A 57 -17.79 -11.40 -4.94
CA ASP A 57 -18.05 -12.61 -4.14
C ASP A 57 -18.64 -13.74 -5.01
N SER A 58 -17.92 -14.06 -6.09
CA SER A 58 -18.27 -15.08 -7.08
C SER A 58 -17.02 -15.72 -7.66
N ILE A 59 -17.15 -16.94 -8.20
CA ILE A 59 -16.01 -17.66 -8.80
C ILE A 59 -15.38 -16.86 -9.94
N GLU A 60 -16.19 -16.16 -10.74
CA GLU A 60 -15.71 -15.29 -11.82
C GLU A 60 -14.85 -14.14 -11.28
N GLY A 61 -15.36 -13.36 -10.30
CA GLY A 61 -14.61 -12.28 -9.66
C GLY A 61 -13.34 -12.75 -8.95
N ILE A 62 -13.38 -13.92 -8.29
CA ILE A 62 -12.22 -14.53 -7.62
C ILE A 62 -11.13 -14.90 -8.64
N TYR A 63 -11.49 -15.53 -9.76
CA TYR A 63 -10.53 -15.99 -10.76
C TYR A 63 -10.02 -14.87 -11.67
N ASP A 64 -10.80 -13.83 -11.98
CA ASP A 64 -10.29 -12.65 -12.67
C ASP A 64 -9.33 -11.85 -11.78
N THR A 65 -9.62 -11.71 -10.48
CA THR A 65 -8.68 -11.10 -9.52
C THR A 65 -7.38 -11.91 -9.41
N LEU A 66 -7.47 -13.25 -9.41
CA LEU A 66 -6.31 -14.15 -9.41
C LEU A 66 -5.46 -13.99 -10.68
N LYS A 67 -6.11 -13.85 -11.84
CA LYS A 67 -5.49 -13.58 -13.15
C LYS A 67 -4.80 -12.22 -13.18
N GLN A 68 -5.39 -11.17 -12.60
CA GLN A 68 -4.71 -9.88 -12.41
C GLN A 68 -3.45 -10.04 -11.54
N CYS A 69 -3.57 -10.75 -10.40
CA CYS A 69 -2.44 -10.99 -9.51
C CYS A 69 -1.30 -11.76 -10.19
N ALA A 70 -1.62 -12.76 -11.02
CA ALA A 70 -0.64 -13.49 -11.83
C ALA A 70 0.05 -12.58 -12.87
N LEU A 71 -0.68 -11.71 -13.57
CA LEU A 71 -0.10 -10.77 -14.54
C LEU A 71 0.82 -9.74 -13.86
N ILE A 72 0.45 -9.26 -12.68
CA ILE A 72 1.25 -8.33 -11.86
C ILE A 72 2.51 -9.02 -11.30
N SER A 73 2.40 -10.24 -10.77
CA SER A 73 3.55 -10.99 -10.24
C SER A 73 4.57 -11.28 -11.33
N LYS A 74 4.10 -11.67 -12.53
CA LYS A 74 4.93 -11.86 -13.73
C LYS A 74 5.71 -10.60 -14.11
N SER A 75 5.17 -9.40 -13.84
CA SER A 75 5.83 -8.12 -14.06
C SER A 75 6.62 -7.60 -12.84
N ALA A 76 6.94 -8.49 -11.89
CA ALA A 76 7.67 -8.25 -10.65
C ALA A 76 7.04 -7.23 -9.69
N GLY A 77 5.71 -7.03 -9.76
CA GLY A 77 4.97 -6.22 -8.80
C GLY A 77 4.69 -6.97 -7.50
N GLY A 78 4.88 -6.30 -6.35
CA GLY A 78 4.29 -6.73 -5.07
C GLY A 78 2.80 -6.35 -5.00
N ILE A 79 2.01 -7.07 -4.20
CA ILE A 79 0.54 -6.89 -4.15
C ILE A 79 0.06 -6.69 -2.71
N GLY A 80 -0.87 -5.74 -2.51
CA GLY A 80 -1.83 -5.76 -1.41
C GLY A 80 -3.24 -6.10 -1.94
N LEU A 81 -3.95 -7.04 -1.31
CA LEU A 81 -5.25 -7.52 -1.78
C LEU A 81 -6.29 -7.53 -0.63
N ALA A 82 -7.35 -6.73 -0.74
CA ALA A 82 -8.49 -6.77 0.17
C ALA A 82 -9.42 -7.96 -0.17
N VAL A 83 -9.73 -8.80 0.82
CA VAL A 83 -10.57 -10.02 0.62
C VAL A 83 -11.83 -10.08 1.50
N SER A 84 -12.08 -9.08 2.35
CA SER A 84 -13.17 -9.10 3.35
C SER A 84 -14.58 -9.33 2.79
N CYS A 85 -14.82 -9.00 1.52
CA CYS A 85 -16.12 -9.17 0.87
C CYS A 85 -16.44 -10.63 0.47
N ILE A 86 -15.47 -11.55 0.51
CA ILE A 86 -15.70 -12.97 0.17
C ILE A 86 -16.44 -13.69 1.28
N ARG A 87 -17.49 -14.45 0.94
CA ARG A 87 -18.35 -15.11 1.92
C ARG A 87 -17.61 -16.20 2.74
N ALA A 88 -17.67 -16.04 4.05
CA ALA A 88 -17.04 -16.93 5.02
C ALA A 88 -17.52 -18.39 4.98
N THR A 89 -16.77 -19.28 5.63
CA THR A 89 -17.04 -20.73 5.73
C THR A 89 -18.49 -21.04 6.13
N GLY A 90 -19.14 -21.95 5.42
CA GLY A 90 -20.54 -22.35 5.67
C GLY A 90 -21.61 -21.34 5.22
N SER A 91 -21.24 -20.27 4.50
CA SER A 91 -22.23 -19.35 3.91
C SER A 91 -22.88 -19.99 2.68
N TYR A 92 -24.20 -19.87 2.55
CA TYR A 92 -24.96 -20.49 1.46
C TYR A 92 -24.60 -19.96 0.05
N ILE A 93 -24.75 -20.80 -0.97
CA ILE A 93 -24.52 -20.50 -2.38
C ILE A 93 -25.77 -20.89 -3.18
N ALA A 94 -26.65 -19.90 -3.40
CA ALA A 94 -27.94 -20.12 -4.04
C ALA A 94 -27.87 -20.76 -5.43
N GLY A 95 -26.89 -20.39 -6.25
CA GLY A 95 -26.75 -20.91 -7.63
C GLY A 95 -26.32 -22.37 -7.74
N THR A 96 -25.78 -22.96 -6.66
CA THR A 96 -25.35 -24.38 -6.63
C THR A 96 -26.03 -25.20 -5.52
N ASN A 97 -26.93 -24.57 -4.73
CA ASN A 97 -27.54 -25.13 -3.52
C ASN A 97 -26.50 -25.71 -2.52
N GLY A 98 -25.29 -25.14 -2.51
CA GLY A 98 -24.16 -25.57 -1.69
C GLY A 98 -23.77 -24.56 -0.61
N ASN A 99 -22.66 -24.82 0.08
CA ASN A 99 -22.08 -23.92 1.08
C ASN A 99 -20.63 -23.55 0.69
N SER A 100 -20.22 -22.34 1.07
CA SER A 100 -18.85 -21.85 0.89
C SER A 100 -17.86 -22.59 1.79
N ASN A 101 -16.68 -22.87 1.26
CA ASN A 101 -15.55 -23.39 2.03
C ASN A 101 -14.71 -22.27 2.70
N GLY A 102 -15.13 -21.00 2.57
CA GLY A 102 -14.52 -19.84 3.22
C GLY A 102 -13.21 -19.35 2.59
N LEU A 103 -12.54 -18.43 3.29
CA LEU A 103 -11.30 -17.80 2.82
C LEU A 103 -10.14 -18.78 2.69
N VAL A 104 -9.99 -19.75 3.61
CA VAL A 104 -8.78 -20.58 3.71
C VAL A 104 -8.49 -21.35 2.41
N PRO A 105 -9.44 -22.07 1.77
CA PRO A 105 -9.15 -22.76 0.51
C PRO A 105 -8.94 -21.82 -0.68
N MET A 106 -9.61 -20.66 -0.71
CA MET A 106 -9.38 -19.63 -1.73
C MET A 106 -7.94 -19.11 -1.64
N LEU A 107 -7.49 -18.74 -0.43
CA LEU A 107 -6.14 -18.21 -0.20
C LEU A 107 -5.05 -19.25 -0.49
N ARG A 108 -5.33 -20.55 -0.39
CA ARG A 108 -4.41 -21.59 -0.88
C ARG A 108 -4.23 -21.61 -2.40
N VAL A 109 -5.24 -21.20 -3.18
CA VAL A 109 -5.07 -20.98 -4.63
C VAL A 109 -4.14 -19.80 -4.87
N TYR A 110 -4.37 -18.65 -4.21
CA TYR A 110 -3.50 -17.47 -4.29
C TYR A 110 -2.06 -17.77 -3.85
N ASN A 111 -1.88 -18.56 -2.78
CA ASN A 111 -0.56 -19.04 -2.34
C ASN A 111 0.16 -19.82 -3.44
N ASN A 112 -0.53 -20.77 -4.08
CA ASN A 112 0.07 -21.59 -5.13
C ASN A 112 0.35 -20.77 -6.41
N THR A 113 -0.46 -19.75 -6.71
CA THR A 113 -0.15 -18.77 -7.76
C THR A 113 1.06 -17.90 -7.42
N ALA A 114 1.24 -17.49 -6.16
CA ALA A 114 2.43 -16.75 -5.71
C ALA A 114 3.72 -17.59 -5.79
N ARG A 115 3.64 -18.90 -5.51
CA ARG A 115 4.72 -19.86 -5.72
C ARG A 115 5.04 -20.12 -7.20
N TYR A 116 4.01 -20.22 -8.04
CA TYR A 116 4.15 -20.59 -9.46
C TYR A 116 4.60 -19.41 -10.33
N VAL A 117 4.05 -18.21 -10.10
CA VAL A 117 4.39 -17.00 -10.85
C VAL A 117 5.41 -16.19 -10.05
N ASP A 118 6.64 -16.68 -10.03
CA ASP A 118 7.77 -15.94 -9.48
C ASP A 118 8.00 -14.60 -10.24
N GLN A 119 8.66 -13.67 -9.56
CA GLN A 119 8.92 -12.33 -10.05
C GLN A 119 10.11 -12.32 -11.02
N GLY A 120 9.87 -12.80 -12.24
CA GLY A 120 10.75 -12.60 -13.39
C GLY A 120 11.88 -13.62 -13.55
N GLY A 121 11.61 -14.90 -13.31
CA GLY A 121 12.53 -16.00 -13.56
C GLY A 121 13.40 -16.31 -12.34
N ASN A 122 12.76 -16.76 -11.27
CA ASN A 122 13.32 -17.20 -10.00
C ASN A 122 14.19 -16.15 -9.26
N LYS A 123 13.91 -14.85 -9.47
CA LYS A 123 14.61 -13.74 -8.78
C LYS A 123 14.02 -13.41 -7.41
N ARG A 124 12.72 -13.63 -7.24
CA ARG A 124 11.97 -13.48 -5.97
C ARG A 124 10.64 -14.24 -6.11
N PRO A 125 10.12 -14.91 -5.06
CA PRO A 125 8.75 -15.44 -5.09
C PRO A 125 7.71 -14.32 -5.30
N GLY A 126 6.53 -14.67 -5.80
CA GLY A 126 5.39 -13.75 -5.80
C GLY A 126 5.04 -13.35 -4.36
N ALA A 127 4.83 -12.05 -4.12
CA ALA A 127 4.65 -11.51 -2.78
C ALA A 127 3.32 -10.74 -2.68
N PHE A 128 2.30 -11.37 -2.10
CA PHE A 128 0.97 -10.80 -1.92
C PHE A 128 0.66 -10.68 -0.41
N ALA A 129 0.32 -9.49 0.06
CA ALA A 129 -0.24 -9.23 1.38
C ALA A 129 -1.77 -9.28 1.29
N ILE A 130 -2.39 -10.16 2.09
CA ILE A 130 -3.83 -10.30 2.17
C ILE A 130 -4.36 -9.44 3.31
N TYR A 131 -5.30 -8.55 3.00
CA TYR A 131 -5.95 -7.64 3.94
C TYR A 131 -7.34 -8.15 4.30
N LEU A 132 -7.57 -8.34 5.60
CA LEU A 132 -8.86 -8.77 6.16
C LEU A 132 -9.29 -7.85 7.30
N GLU A 133 -10.57 -7.52 7.39
CA GLU A 133 -11.12 -6.77 8.52
C GLU A 133 -11.50 -7.72 9.68
N PRO A 134 -11.22 -7.37 10.95
CA PRO A 134 -11.30 -8.29 12.09
C PRO A 134 -12.72 -8.72 12.51
N TRP A 135 -13.77 -8.21 11.86
CA TRP A 135 -15.14 -8.69 12.06
C TRP A 135 -15.47 -9.94 11.20
N HIS A 136 -14.65 -10.26 10.20
CA HIS A 136 -14.94 -11.35 9.27
C HIS A 136 -14.99 -12.70 10.01
N LEU A 137 -15.93 -13.59 9.65
CA LEU A 137 -16.14 -14.80 10.42
C LEU A 137 -14.92 -15.72 10.43
N ASP A 138 -14.21 -15.89 9.30
CA ASP A 138 -13.02 -16.76 9.19
C ASP A 138 -11.73 -16.14 9.80
N ILE A 139 -11.83 -15.10 10.64
CA ILE A 139 -10.67 -14.32 11.12
C ILE A 139 -9.67 -15.12 11.97
N PHE A 140 -10.13 -16.06 12.81
CA PHE A 140 -9.23 -16.88 13.63
C PHE A 140 -8.46 -17.86 12.74
N GLU A 141 -9.17 -18.43 11.77
CA GLU A 141 -8.67 -19.38 10.79
C GLU A 141 -7.69 -18.69 9.79
N PHE A 142 -7.86 -17.39 9.55
CA PHE A 142 -6.95 -16.52 8.80
C PHE A 142 -5.64 -16.21 9.56
N LEU A 143 -5.72 -15.89 10.86
CA LEU A 143 -4.54 -15.63 11.71
C LEU A 143 -3.61 -16.84 11.82
N ASP A 144 -4.13 -18.03 11.58
CA ASP A 144 -3.44 -19.31 11.62
C ASP A 144 -2.66 -19.63 10.32
N LEU A 145 -2.99 -18.99 9.18
CA LEU A 145 -2.50 -19.36 7.84
C LEU A 145 -0.98 -19.35 7.66
N LYS A 146 -0.28 -18.47 8.41
CA LYS A 146 1.18 -18.30 8.35
C LYS A 146 1.94 -19.25 9.29
N LYS A 147 1.29 -19.81 10.31
CA LYS A 147 1.93 -20.60 11.37
C LYS A 147 2.62 -21.83 10.79
N ASN A 148 3.81 -22.15 11.32
CA ASN A 148 4.59 -23.31 10.85
C ASN A 148 3.91 -24.64 11.21
N THR A 149 3.35 -24.73 12.42
CA THR A 149 2.54 -25.85 12.91
C THR A 149 1.17 -25.91 12.22
N GLY A 150 0.53 -27.08 12.23
CA GLY A 150 -0.82 -27.30 11.67
C GLY A 150 -0.84 -28.18 10.41
N LYS A 151 -2.02 -28.29 9.78
CA LYS A 151 -2.23 -29.08 8.56
C LYS A 151 -1.99 -28.26 7.30
N GLU A 152 -1.37 -28.85 6.28
CA GLU A 152 -1.09 -28.17 5.00
C GLU A 152 -2.35 -27.72 4.26
N GLU A 153 -3.51 -28.34 4.52
CA GLU A 153 -4.82 -27.93 4.01
C GLU A 153 -5.34 -26.63 4.62
N GLN A 154 -4.74 -26.17 5.73
CA GLN A 154 -5.14 -25.02 6.53
C GLN A 154 -4.03 -23.94 6.59
N ARG A 155 -3.09 -23.95 5.65
CA ARG A 155 -1.92 -23.06 5.62
C ARG A 155 -1.67 -22.46 4.24
N ALA A 156 -1.17 -21.23 4.23
CA ALA A 156 -0.82 -20.44 3.06
C ALA A 156 0.43 -19.60 3.36
N ARG A 157 1.54 -20.29 3.66
CA ARG A 157 2.74 -19.70 4.27
C ARG A 157 3.58 -18.83 3.33
N ASP A 158 3.36 -18.88 2.02
CA ASP A 158 4.05 -18.02 1.04
C ASP A 158 3.40 -16.63 0.92
N LEU A 159 2.16 -16.47 1.39
CA LEU A 159 1.46 -15.18 1.48
C LEU A 159 1.90 -14.37 2.70
N PHE A 160 1.64 -13.07 2.67
CA PHE A 160 1.74 -12.16 3.81
C PHE A 160 0.33 -11.80 4.28
N PHE A 161 0.18 -11.40 5.54
CA PHE A 161 -1.13 -11.18 6.16
C PHE A 161 -1.17 -9.83 6.89
N ALA A 162 -2.29 -9.13 6.76
CA ALA A 162 -2.51 -7.81 7.32
C ALA A 162 -3.96 -7.66 7.81
N LEU A 163 -4.14 -6.91 8.89
CA LEU A 163 -5.44 -6.51 9.39
C LEU A 163 -5.76 -5.08 8.99
N TRP A 164 -6.95 -4.88 8.45
CA TRP A 164 -7.53 -3.57 8.18
C TRP A 164 -8.50 -3.24 9.32
N ILE A 165 -7.98 -2.58 10.35
CA ILE A 165 -8.57 -2.50 11.69
C ILE A 165 -9.42 -1.23 11.83
N PRO A 166 -10.73 -1.33 12.09
CA PRO A 166 -11.54 -0.17 12.45
C PRO A 166 -11.19 0.33 13.86
N ASP A 167 -11.25 1.64 14.08
CA ASP A 167 -11.04 2.30 15.38
C ASP A 167 -11.92 1.63 16.46
N LEU A 168 -13.15 1.25 16.09
CA LEU A 168 -14.09 0.58 16.96
C LEU A 168 -13.62 -0.79 17.45
N PHE A 169 -12.90 -1.60 16.66
CA PHE A 169 -12.40 -2.89 17.18
C PHE A 169 -11.45 -2.66 18.36
N MET A 170 -10.68 -1.57 18.32
CA MET A 170 -9.85 -1.16 19.45
C MET A 170 -10.70 -0.71 20.65
N LYS A 171 -11.75 0.11 20.42
CA LYS A 171 -12.76 0.44 21.45
C LYS A 171 -13.39 -0.81 22.07
N ARG A 172 -13.70 -1.85 21.25
CA ARG A 172 -14.22 -3.15 21.72
C ARG A 172 -13.24 -3.88 22.63
N VAL A 173 -11.95 -3.89 22.29
CA VAL A 173 -10.91 -4.58 23.06
C VAL A 173 -10.67 -3.91 24.41
N GLU A 174 -10.70 -2.57 24.45
CA GLU A 174 -10.56 -1.76 25.66
C GLU A 174 -11.78 -1.87 26.58
N THR A 175 -12.99 -1.65 26.05
CA THR A 175 -14.24 -1.56 26.85
C THR A 175 -15.00 -2.87 27.00
N ASN A 176 -14.63 -3.91 26.25
CA ASN A 176 -15.31 -5.21 26.18
C ASN A 176 -16.77 -5.15 25.63
N GLN A 177 -17.10 -4.19 24.73
CA GLN A 177 -18.43 -4.00 24.09
C GLN A 177 -18.39 -3.87 22.52
N CYS A 178 -19.22 -3.05 21.81
CA CYS A 178 -19.75 -3.37 20.43
C CYS A 178 -19.34 -2.51 19.15
N PRO A 179 -20.18 -2.23 18.10
CA PRO A 179 -20.34 -2.96 16.78
C PRO A 179 -19.84 -2.38 15.39
N GLY A 180 -19.23 -3.22 14.48
CA GLY A 180 -18.52 -3.01 13.14
C GLY A 180 -19.09 -2.06 12.02
N LEU A 181 -19.17 -2.19 10.64
CA LEU A 181 -18.86 -3.12 9.48
C LEU A 181 -18.47 -2.33 8.17
N ASP A 182 -18.05 -3.00 7.07
CA ASP A 182 -16.89 -2.64 6.21
C ASP A 182 -16.99 -1.67 5.01
N ASP A 183 -18.05 -1.60 4.21
CA ASP A 183 -18.01 -0.77 2.98
C ASP A 183 -17.95 0.76 3.25
N VAL A 184 -18.07 1.13 4.53
CA VAL A 184 -18.05 2.46 5.11
C VAL A 184 -16.95 2.56 6.19
N TRP A 185 -16.71 3.73 6.76
CA TRP A 185 -15.69 3.97 7.80
C TRP A 185 -16.19 4.95 8.88
N GLY A 186 -15.52 4.96 10.05
CA GLY A 186 -15.83 5.86 11.16
C GLY A 186 -17.25 5.69 11.73
N GLU A 187 -17.99 6.79 11.91
CA GLU A 187 -19.34 6.74 12.48
C GLU A 187 -20.35 6.00 11.59
N GLU A 188 -20.16 5.99 10.26
CA GLU A 188 -21.09 5.34 9.33
C GLU A 188 -20.91 3.82 9.37
N PHE A 189 -19.65 3.37 9.48
CA PHE A 189 -19.26 2.00 9.86
C PHE A 189 -20.02 1.59 11.13
N GLU A 190 -19.77 2.27 12.25
CA GLU A 190 -20.34 1.94 13.57
C GLU A 190 -21.88 1.76 13.49
N LYS A 191 -22.59 2.78 12.97
CA LYS A 191 -24.06 2.78 12.86
C LYS A 191 -24.61 1.61 12.04
N LEU A 192 -23.91 1.18 11.00
CA LEU A 192 -24.35 0.10 10.11
C LEU A 192 -24.37 -1.26 10.82
N TYR A 193 -23.31 -1.63 11.55
CA TYR A 193 -23.27 -2.91 12.28
C TYR A 193 -24.05 -2.85 13.58
N GLU A 194 -24.16 -1.68 14.24
CA GLU A 194 -25.15 -1.53 15.32
C GLU A 194 -26.53 -1.98 14.84
N SER A 195 -26.89 -1.66 13.60
CA SER A 195 -28.14 -2.14 12.99
C SER A 195 -28.13 -3.65 12.75
N TYR A 196 -27.01 -4.26 12.35
CA TYR A 196 -26.92 -5.69 12.06
C TYR A 196 -26.89 -6.58 13.31
N GLU A 197 -26.25 -6.16 14.41
CA GLU A 197 -26.36 -6.83 15.72
C GLU A 197 -27.81 -6.78 16.22
N ARG A 198 -28.47 -5.61 16.16
CA ARG A 198 -29.90 -5.47 16.52
C ARG A 198 -30.85 -6.28 15.63
N GLN A 199 -30.47 -6.55 14.39
CA GLN A 199 -31.21 -7.42 13.45
C GLN A 199 -30.86 -8.91 13.59
N GLY A 200 -29.96 -9.30 14.51
CA GLY A 200 -29.52 -10.68 14.67
C GLY A 200 -28.72 -11.24 13.48
N ARG A 201 -28.17 -10.38 12.59
CA ARG A 201 -27.40 -10.81 11.40
C ARG A 201 -25.96 -11.19 11.75
N VAL A 202 -25.79 -12.03 12.77
CA VAL A 202 -24.49 -12.38 13.37
C VAL A 202 -24.31 -13.90 13.37
N ARG A 203 -23.20 -14.40 12.81
CA ARG A 203 -22.93 -15.85 12.71
C ARG A 203 -22.11 -16.44 13.87
N ARG A 204 -21.29 -15.63 14.56
CA ARG A 204 -20.47 -16.01 15.73
C ARG A 204 -20.24 -14.76 16.57
N VAL A 205 -20.47 -14.84 17.88
CA VAL A 205 -20.10 -13.81 18.85
C VAL A 205 -18.90 -14.32 19.64
N VAL A 206 -17.88 -13.47 19.83
CA VAL A 206 -16.71 -13.73 20.68
C VAL A 206 -16.43 -12.49 21.53
N LYS A 207 -15.69 -12.65 22.64
CA LYS A 207 -15.13 -11.48 23.33
C LYS A 207 -14.08 -10.83 22.44
N ALA A 208 -14.08 -9.50 22.31
CA ALA A 208 -13.08 -8.81 21.49
C ALA A 208 -11.64 -9.11 21.94
N GLN A 209 -11.42 -9.22 23.26
CA GLN A 209 -10.15 -9.60 23.86
C GLN A 209 -9.70 -11.04 23.51
N GLN A 210 -10.61 -11.95 23.17
CA GLN A 210 -10.26 -13.30 22.70
C GLN A 210 -9.66 -13.26 21.29
N LEU A 211 -10.20 -12.41 20.41
CA LEU A 211 -9.62 -12.16 19.10
C LEU A 211 -8.30 -11.38 19.23
N TRP A 212 -8.24 -10.39 20.11
CA TRP A 212 -6.99 -9.65 20.40
C TRP A 212 -5.85 -10.57 20.85
N TYR A 213 -6.13 -11.54 21.72
CA TYR A 213 -5.16 -12.55 22.13
C TYR A 213 -4.66 -13.38 20.94
N ALA A 214 -5.55 -13.84 20.05
CA ALA A 214 -5.17 -14.61 18.86
C ALA A 214 -4.33 -13.78 17.86
N ILE A 215 -4.56 -12.47 17.77
CA ILE A 215 -3.73 -11.55 16.97
C ILE A 215 -2.31 -11.48 17.54
N ILE A 216 -2.18 -11.26 18.86
CA ILE A 216 -0.88 -11.19 19.55
C ILE A 216 -0.14 -12.55 19.50
N GLU A 217 -0.86 -13.67 19.61
CA GLU A 217 -0.28 -15.01 19.48
C GLU A 217 0.29 -15.23 18.07
N SER A 218 -0.47 -14.92 17.02
CA SER A 218 0.01 -15.02 15.63
C SER A 218 1.22 -14.11 15.36
N GLN A 219 1.23 -12.90 15.93
CA GLN A 219 2.38 -11.98 15.87
C GLN A 219 3.59 -12.50 16.63
N THR A 220 3.39 -13.18 17.76
CA THR A 220 4.46 -13.81 18.55
C THR A 220 5.05 -15.03 17.81
N GLU A 221 4.23 -15.82 17.12
CA GLU A 221 4.68 -16.96 16.32
C GLU A 221 5.32 -16.57 14.97
N THR A 222 4.89 -15.48 14.33
CA THR A 222 5.19 -15.21 12.91
C THR A 222 5.65 -13.79 12.56
N GLY A 223 5.58 -12.84 13.50
CA GLY A 223 5.78 -11.41 13.22
C GLY A 223 4.66 -10.74 12.40
N THR A 224 3.56 -11.46 12.14
CA THR A 224 2.40 -11.01 11.34
C THR A 224 1.10 -11.45 12.04
N PRO A 225 -0.09 -10.88 11.74
CA PRO A 225 -0.40 -9.92 10.69
C PRO A 225 0.17 -8.51 10.93
N TYR A 226 0.33 -7.76 9.85
CA TYR A 226 0.54 -6.30 9.90
C TYR A 226 -0.68 -5.59 10.50
N MET A 227 -0.47 -4.46 11.16
CA MET A 227 -1.50 -3.70 11.87
C MET A 227 -1.73 -2.34 11.20
N LEU A 228 -2.89 -2.13 10.56
CA LEU A 228 -3.24 -0.86 9.94
C LEU A 228 -4.62 -0.40 10.38
N TYR A 229 -4.75 0.87 10.77
CA TYR A 229 -5.99 1.43 11.31
C TYR A 229 -6.83 2.08 10.21
N LYS A 230 -7.76 1.31 9.66
CA LYS A 230 -8.66 1.63 8.54
C LYS A 230 -9.23 3.04 8.61
N ASP A 231 -9.85 3.40 9.73
CA ASP A 231 -10.57 4.67 9.84
C ASP A 231 -9.58 5.83 9.89
N SER A 232 -8.46 5.66 10.58
CA SER A 232 -7.34 6.62 10.57
C SER A 232 -6.69 6.77 9.19
N CYS A 233 -6.64 5.71 8.38
CA CYS A 233 -6.18 5.75 6.99
C CYS A 233 -7.17 6.49 6.07
N ASN A 234 -8.47 6.18 6.16
CA ASN A 234 -9.53 6.81 5.37
C ASN A 234 -9.69 8.30 5.71
N ARG A 235 -9.88 8.62 6.99
CA ARG A 235 -10.10 9.97 7.53
C ARG A 235 -9.03 10.99 7.12
N LYS A 236 -7.79 10.53 6.92
CA LYS A 236 -6.62 11.37 6.61
C LYS A 236 -6.14 11.25 5.15
N SER A 237 -6.83 10.49 4.30
CA SER A 237 -6.44 10.37 2.89
C SER A 237 -6.99 11.53 2.05
N ASN A 238 -6.16 12.10 1.16
CA ASN A 238 -6.64 13.03 0.14
C ASN A 238 -7.47 12.34 -0.96
N GLN A 239 -7.48 11.01 -1.01
CA GLN A 239 -8.34 10.21 -1.90
C GLN A 239 -9.69 9.82 -1.26
N GLN A 240 -10.02 10.31 -0.06
CA GLN A 240 -11.32 9.99 0.58
C GLN A 240 -12.55 10.45 -0.22
N ASN A 241 -12.37 11.34 -1.21
CA ASN A 241 -13.42 11.72 -2.18
C ASN A 241 -13.74 10.64 -3.22
N LEU A 242 -12.96 9.55 -3.30
CA LEU A 242 -13.20 8.41 -4.17
C LEU A 242 -14.07 7.33 -3.51
N GLY A 243 -14.17 7.35 -2.17
CA GLY A 243 -14.86 6.35 -1.35
C GLY A 243 -13.93 5.60 -0.39
N THR A 244 -14.44 4.56 0.26
CA THR A 244 -13.72 3.80 1.29
C THR A 244 -12.52 3.04 0.71
N ILE A 245 -11.33 3.35 1.23
CA ILE A 245 -10.07 2.64 0.97
C ILE A 245 -10.09 1.32 1.77
N LYS A 246 -9.84 0.21 1.06
CA LYS A 246 -10.08 -1.17 1.53
C LYS A 246 -8.84 -1.95 1.97
N CYS A 247 -7.65 -1.46 1.67
CA CYS A 247 -6.36 -2.08 1.99
C CYS A 247 -5.21 -1.09 1.89
N SER A 248 -4.01 -1.56 2.23
CA SER A 248 -2.73 -0.97 1.82
C SER A 248 -2.00 -1.93 0.88
N ASN A 249 -0.77 -1.60 0.47
CA ASN A 249 0.08 -2.41 -0.40
C ASN A 249 0.79 -3.56 0.34
N LEU A 250 1.75 -4.21 -0.32
CA LEU A 250 2.60 -5.25 0.28
C LEU A 250 3.39 -4.79 1.52
N CYS A 251 3.83 -3.53 1.55
CA CYS A 251 4.78 -3.02 2.54
C CYS A 251 4.18 -2.02 3.56
N THR A 252 2.86 -1.84 3.55
CA THR A 252 2.05 -1.04 4.50
C THR A 252 2.17 0.49 4.45
N GLU A 253 2.97 1.04 3.54
CA GLU A 253 3.24 2.47 3.43
C GLU A 253 2.28 3.22 2.48
N ILE A 254 1.56 2.51 1.58
CA ILE A 254 0.69 3.14 0.57
C ILE A 254 -0.79 2.94 0.90
N VAL A 255 -1.55 4.04 0.92
CA VAL A 255 -2.99 4.07 1.22
C VAL A 255 -3.72 4.71 0.04
N GLU A 256 -4.04 3.90 -0.96
CA GLU A 256 -4.67 4.33 -2.22
C GLU A 256 -6.00 3.59 -2.46
N TYR A 257 -6.93 4.26 -3.14
CA TYR A 257 -8.24 3.74 -3.48
C TYR A 257 -8.19 2.56 -4.47
N THR A 258 -9.12 1.62 -4.33
CA THR A 258 -9.28 0.44 -5.19
C THR A 258 -10.75 0.13 -5.43
N SER A 259 -11.06 -0.36 -6.62
CA SER A 259 -12.42 -0.75 -7.04
C SER A 259 -12.39 -1.94 -7.99
N LYS A 260 -13.55 -2.42 -8.47
CA LYS A 260 -13.59 -3.51 -9.47
C LYS A 260 -12.92 -3.07 -10.79
N GLU A 261 -12.89 -1.76 -11.02
CA GLU A 261 -12.41 -1.04 -12.20
C GLU A 261 -10.96 -0.54 -12.06
N GLU A 262 -10.40 -0.53 -10.85
CA GLU A 262 -9.19 0.23 -10.51
C GLU A 262 -8.22 -0.56 -9.60
N VAL A 263 -6.98 -0.67 -10.06
CA VAL A 263 -5.87 -1.25 -9.33
C VAL A 263 -4.89 -0.13 -9.02
N ALA A 264 -4.68 0.23 -7.76
CA ALA A 264 -3.80 1.34 -7.38
C ALA A 264 -2.32 0.97 -7.55
N VAL A 265 -1.42 1.96 -7.68
CA VAL A 265 -0.07 1.76 -8.27
C VAL A 265 1.00 2.61 -7.59
N CYS A 266 1.94 1.94 -6.92
CA CYS A 266 2.98 2.59 -6.12
C CYS A 266 4.16 3.05 -6.99
N ASN A 267 4.21 4.34 -7.33
CA ASN A 267 5.33 4.97 -8.07
C ASN A 267 6.35 5.54 -7.07
N LEU A 268 7.48 4.87 -6.87
CA LEU A 268 8.34 5.06 -5.68
C LEU A 268 9.76 5.57 -5.96
N ALA A 269 10.25 6.43 -5.06
CA ALA A 269 11.66 6.84 -4.92
C ALA A 269 11.98 7.11 -3.44
N SER A 270 13.27 7.16 -3.06
CA SER A 270 13.68 7.49 -1.69
C SER A 270 14.88 8.44 -1.60
N ILE A 271 14.76 9.45 -0.74
CA ILE A 271 15.76 10.48 -0.46
C ILE A 271 16.79 9.95 0.55
N ALA A 272 18.09 10.17 0.31
CA ALA A 272 19.17 9.80 1.22
C ALA A 272 19.45 10.92 2.24
N LEU A 273 18.75 10.94 3.37
CA LEU A 273 18.74 12.06 4.33
C LEU A 273 20.13 12.41 4.89
N ASN A 274 21.01 11.41 4.98
CA ASN A 274 22.40 11.59 5.39
C ASN A 274 23.23 12.50 4.45
N MET A 275 22.78 12.75 3.21
CA MET A 275 23.49 13.59 2.24
C MET A 275 23.31 15.10 2.49
N TYR A 276 22.33 15.49 3.31
CA TYR A 276 21.96 16.89 3.55
C TYR A 276 22.56 17.46 4.84
N VAL A 277 23.44 16.71 5.53
CA VAL A 277 24.18 17.19 6.71
C VAL A 277 25.49 17.84 6.26
N THR A 278 25.70 19.10 6.64
CA THR A 278 26.89 19.88 6.27
C THR A 278 28.07 19.56 7.21
N PRO A 279 29.33 19.87 6.82
CA PRO A 279 30.51 19.69 7.67
C PRO A 279 30.44 20.41 9.03
N GLU A 280 29.64 21.48 9.11
CA GLU A 280 29.39 22.31 10.29
C GLU A 280 28.31 21.71 11.22
N HIS A 281 27.85 20.49 10.96
CA HIS A 281 26.75 19.82 11.65
C HIS A 281 25.42 20.61 11.58
N THR A 282 25.14 21.23 10.42
CA THR A 282 23.82 21.80 10.08
C THR A 282 23.10 20.93 9.06
N TYR A 283 21.80 21.13 8.87
CA TYR A 283 20.99 20.36 7.93
C TYR A 283 20.44 21.26 6.81
N ASP A 284 20.75 20.95 5.55
CA ASP A 284 20.37 21.74 4.39
C ASP A 284 18.95 21.40 3.90
N PHE A 285 17.96 22.00 4.56
CA PHE A 285 16.57 21.94 4.17
C PHE A 285 16.30 22.55 2.78
N LYS A 286 17.10 23.53 2.33
CA LYS A 286 16.93 24.12 0.99
C LYS A 286 17.30 23.10 -0.08
N LYS A 287 18.42 22.41 0.07
CA LYS A 287 18.83 21.35 -0.85
C LYS A 287 17.89 20.15 -0.81
N LEU A 288 17.35 19.81 0.37
CA LEU A 288 16.31 18.79 0.51
C LEU A 288 15.05 19.15 -0.28
N ALA A 289 14.59 20.41 -0.21
CA ALA A 289 13.46 20.89 -0.99
C ALA A 289 13.74 20.83 -2.50
N GLU A 290 14.89 21.36 -2.96
CA GLU A 290 15.32 21.32 -4.36
C GLU A 290 15.28 19.90 -4.95
N VAL A 291 15.90 18.93 -4.28
CA VAL A 291 15.94 17.54 -4.76
C VAL A 291 14.55 16.89 -4.72
N THR A 292 13.73 17.20 -3.70
CA THR A 292 12.36 16.70 -3.61
C THR A 292 11.50 17.16 -4.81
N LYS A 293 11.64 18.40 -5.27
CA LYS A 293 10.94 18.90 -6.46
C LYS A 293 11.29 18.09 -7.72
N VAL A 294 12.57 17.76 -7.92
CA VAL A 294 13.02 16.92 -9.05
C VAL A 294 12.41 15.52 -8.95
N ILE A 295 12.37 14.92 -7.76
CA ILE A 295 11.75 13.60 -7.56
C ILE A 295 10.26 13.60 -7.93
N VAL A 296 9.49 14.64 -7.56
CA VAL A 296 8.08 14.78 -8.00
C VAL A 296 7.98 14.83 -9.52
N ARG A 297 8.76 15.67 -10.18
CA ARG A 297 8.75 15.79 -11.66
C ARG A 297 9.14 14.48 -12.35
N ASN A 298 10.07 13.72 -11.78
CA ASN A 298 10.49 12.41 -12.28
C ASN A 298 9.42 11.34 -12.08
N LEU A 299 8.81 11.25 -10.90
CA LEU A 299 7.74 10.29 -10.62
C LEU A 299 6.48 10.60 -11.44
N ASN A 300 6.15 11.88 -11.66
CA ASN A 300 5.08 12.28 -12.57
C ASN A 300 5.35 11.84 -14.02
N LYS A 301 6.58 12.00 -14.53
CA LYS A 301 6.99 11.47 -15.83
C LYS A 301 6.92 9.94 -15.88
N ILE A 302 7.22 9.24 -14.79
CA ILE A 302 7.15 7.77 -14.71
C ILE A 302 5.72 7.27 -14.90
N ILE A 303 4.71 7.93 -14.33
CA ILE A 303 3.28 7.58 -14.52
C ILE A 303 2.92 7.50 -16.00
N ASP A 304 3.40 8.43 -16.83
CA ASP A 304 2.96 8.50 -18.23
C ASP A 304 3.69 7.53 -19.17
N ILE A 305 4.87 7.03 -18.78
CA ILE A 305 5.73 6.16 -19.60
C ILE A 305 5.72 4.70 -19.14
N ASN A 306 5.12 4.40 -17.98
CA ASN A 306 5.08 3.07 -17.39
C ASN A 306 4.28 2.08 -18.25
N TYR A 307 4.78 0.85 -18.38
CA TYR A 307 4.02 -0.25 -18.95
C TYR A 307 3.22 -0.98 -17.87
N TYR A 308 1.90 -0.77 -17.87
CA TYR A 308 1.00 -1.37 -16.89
C TYR A 308 0.69 -2.84 -17.22
N PRO A 309 0.72 -3.76 -16.23
CA PRO A 309 0.44 -5.18 -16.46
C PRO A 309 -1.05 -5.51 -16.64
N VAL A 310 -1.94 -4.63 -16.16
CA VAL A 310 -3.40 -4.73 -16.27
C VAL A 310 -4.01 -3.34 -16.55
N PRO A 311 -5.09 -3.23 -17.33
CA PRO A 311 -5.65 -1.93 -17.75
C PRO A 311 -6.28 -1.14 -16.59
N GLU A 312 -6.76 -1.81 -15.55
CA GLU A 312 -7.25 -1.15 -14.33
C GLU A 312 -6.14 -0.41 -13.58
N ALA A 313 -4.88 -0.80 -13.76
CA ALA A 313 -3.72 -0.13 -13.17
C ALA A 313 -3.35 1.15 -13.92
N GLU A 314 -3.43 1.16 -15.26
CA GLU A 314 -3.29 2.40 -16.01
C GLU A 314 -4.44 3.37 -15.70
N ARG A 315 -5.68 2.87 -15.61
CA ARG A 315 -6.86 3.69 -15.29
C ARG A 315 -6.70 4.43 -13.97
N SER A 316 -6.31 3.73 -12.90
CA SER A 316 -6.11 4.34 -11.58
C SER A 316 -4.96 5.36 -11.62
N ASN A 317 -3.79 4.96 -12.11
CA ASN A 317 -2.60 5.81 -12.05
C ASN A 317 -2.73 7.09 -12.91
N ARG A 318 -3.44 7.04 -14.05
CA ARG A 318 -3.71 8.23 -14.89
C ARG A 318 -4.67 9.21 -14.22
N ARG A 319 -5.75 8.73 -13.58
CA ARG A 319 -6.83 9.56 -12.99
C ARG A 319 -6.44 10.23 -11.67
N HIS A 320 -5.62 9.56 -10.85
CA HIS A 320 -5.33 9.97 -9.47
C HIS A 320 -3.87 10.40 -9.27
N ARG A 321 -2.98 10.01 -10.20
CA ARG A 321 -1.56 10.34 -10.27
C ARG A 321 -0.78 10.25 -8.93
N PRO A 322 -0.97 9.21 -8.10
CA PRO A 322 -0.28 9.08 -6.81
C PRO A 322 1.22 8.87 -6.98
N ILE A 323 2.01 9.39 -6.05
CA ILE A 323 3.47 9.19 -5.98
C ILE A 323 3.89 8.96 -4.52
N GLY A 324 4.86 8.07 -4.30
CA GLY A 324 5.43 7.78 -2.99
C GLY A 324 6.88 8.23 -2.90
N ILE A 325 7.12 9.32 -2.17
CA ILE A 325 8.47 9.80 -1.86
C ILE A 325 8.82 9.34 -0.44
N GLY A 326 9.65 8.29 -0.36
CA GLY A 326 10.19 7.77 0.89
C GLY A 326 11.53 8.38 1.27
N VAL A 327 12.12 7.87 2.34
CA VAL A 327 13.44 8.28 2.86
C VAL A 327 14.29 7.07 3.22
N GLN A 328 15.61 7.27 3.26
CA GLN A 328 16.61 6.35 3.81
C GLN A 328 17.69 7.15 4.56
N GLY A 329 18.44 6.50 5.45
CA GLY A 329 19.52 7.15 6.19
C GLY A 329 19.08 8.16 7.26
N LEU A 330 17.87 8.01 7.84
CA LEU A 330 17.39 8.87 8.93
C LEU A 330 18.26 8.74 10.19
N ALA A 331 18.61 7.50 10.58
CA ALA A 331 19.51 7.24 11.70
C ALA A 331 20.91 7.81 11.43
N ASP A 332 21.43 7.62 10.21
CA ASP A 332 22.71 8.17 9.76
C ASP A 332 22.72 9.70 9.81
N ALA A 333 21.65 10.36 9.38
CA ALA A 333 21.49 11.82 9.51
C ALA A 333 21.55 12.28 10.97
N PHE A 334 20.85 11.59 11.89
CA PHE A 334 20.93 11.90 13.33
C PHE A 334 22.34 11.67 13.90
N ILE A 335 23.02 10.57 13.51
CA ILE A 335 24.40 10.26 13.91
C ILE A 335 25.39 11.32 13.40
N LEU A 336 25.20 11.82 12.18
CA LEU A 336 26.01 12.90 11.59
C LEU A 336 25.74 14.25 12.25
N MET A 337 24.49 14.54 12.61
CA MET A 337 24.08 15.73 13.39
C MET A 337 24.43 15.64 14.89
N ARG A 338 24.96 14.50 15.36
CA ARG A 338 25.30 14.20 16.78
C ARG A 338 24.10 14.15 17.72
N PHE A 339 22.91 13.86 17.19
CA PHE A 339 21.68 13.72 17.97
C PHE A 339 21.38 12.24 18.25
N PRO A 340 21.24 11.80 19.52
CA PRO A 340 20.65 10.51 19.85
C PRO A 340 19.23 10.41 19.28
N PHE A 341 18.81 9.24 18.81
CA PHE A 341 17.53 9.06 18.10
C PHE A 341 16.31 9.56 18.92
N GLU A 342 16.34 9.38 20.24
CA GLU A 342 15.27 9.75 21.17
C GLU A 342 15.34 11.21 21.65
N SER A 343 16.39 11.96 21.28
CA SER A 343 16.62 13.34 21.75
C SER A 343 15.60 14.34 21.23
N ALA A 344 15.39 15.44 21.97
CA ALA A 344 14.51 16.53 21.54
C ALA A 344 15.02 17.23 20.27
N GLU A 345 16.32 17.13 20.00
CA GLU A 345 16.99 17.61 18.78
C GLU A 345 16.62 16.74 17.59
N ALA A 346 16.74 15.40 17.72
CA ALA A 346 16.32 14.45 16.69
C ALA A 346 14.82 14.51 16.42
N GLN A 347 13.98 14.65 17.45
CA GLN A 347 12.52 14.78 17.31
C GLN A 347 12.12 16.04 16.52
N ARG A 348 12.76 17.18 16.77
CA ARG A 348 12.54 18.43 16.00
C ARG A 348 13.09 18.33 14.58
N LEU A 349 14.28 17.76 14.41
CA LEU A 349 14.87 17.54 13.09
C LEU A 349 14.00 16.61 12.23
N ASN A 350 13.42 15.56 12.83
CA ASN A 350 12.45 14.68 12.18
C ASN A 350 11.24 15.47 11.63
N GLN A 351 10.65 16.34 12.45
CA GLN A 351 9.53 17.21 12.03
C GLN A 351 9.93 18.08 10.84
N HIS A 352 11.00 18.87 10.97
CA HIS A 352 11.44 19.78 9.92
C HIS A 352 11.82 19.05 8.61
N ILE A 353 12.41 17.86 8.67
CA ILE A 353 12.72 17.04 7.48
C ILE A 353 11.44 16.68 6.72
N PHE A 354 10.43 16.12 7.40
CA PHE A 354 9.20 15.68 6.73
C PHE A 354 8.31 16.87 6.32
N GLU A 355 8.29 17.96 7.08
CA GLU A 355 7.67 19.23 6.68
C GLU A 355 8.29 19.78 5.38
N THR A 356 9.63 19.79 5.29
CA THR A 356 10.37 20.26 4.10
C THR A 356 10.05 19.39 2.87
N ILE A 357 10.06 18.06 3.02
CA ILE A 357 9.72 17.13 1.93
C ILE A 357 8.26 17.34 1.49
N TYR A 358 7.32 17.43 2.44
CA TYR A 358 5.90 17.59 2.11
C TYR A 358 5.61 18.93 1.42
N HIS A 359 6.15 20.04 1.94
CA HIS A 359 6.03 21.35 1.32
C HIS A 359 6.60 21.37 -0.11
N ALA A 360 7.85 20.92 -0.29
CA ALA A 360 8.49 20.91 -1.61
C ALA A 360 7.77 19.99 -2.60
N ALA A 361 7.21 18.86 -2.12
CA ALA A 361 6.44 17.96 -2.97
C ALA A 361 5.10 18.58 -3.42
N LEU A 362 4.38 19.25 -2.50
CA LEU A 362 3.18 20.01 -2.85
C LEU A 362 3.48 21.16 -3.81
N GLU A 363 4.59 21.88 -3.60
CA GLU A 363 5.00 23.01 -4.42
C GLU A 363 5.29 22.57 -5.87
N ALA A 364 6.08 21.51 -6.07
CA ALA A 364 6.31 20.94 -7.40
C ALA A 364 5.05 20.35 -8.03
N SER A 365 4.15 19.76 -7.23
CA SER A 365 2.84 19.28 -7.71
C SER A 365 1.95 20.43 -8.17
N CYS A 366 1.96 21.57 -7.47
CA CYS A 366 1.25 22.79 -7.85
C CYS A 366 1.86 23.45 -9.10
N GLU A 367 3.19 23.46 -9.23
CA GLU A 367 3.88 23.91 -10.46
C GLU A 367 3.44 23.07 -11.67
N LEU A 368 3.44 21.73 -11.53
CA LEU A 368 2.96 20.80 -12.55
C LEU A 368 1.46 21.01 -12.86
N ALA A 369 0.62 21.21 -11.85
CA ALA A 369 -0.81 21.46 -12.05
C ALA A 369 -1.10 22.79 -12.77
N ARG A 370 -0.21 23.79 -12.64
CA ARG A 370 -0.23 25.02 -13.43
C ARG A 370 0.26 24.80 -14.87
N GLU A 371 1.19 23.88 -15.09
CA GLU A 371 1.72 23.52 -16.42
C GLU A 371 0.77 22.61 -17.22
N GLN A 372 0.05 21.70 -16.55
CA GLN A 372 -0.64 20.54 -17.17
C GLN A 372 -2.12 20.43 -16.81
N GLY A 373 -2.60 21.22 -15.83
CA GLY A 373 -3.90 21.04 -15.18
C GLY A 373 -3.82 20.10 -13.96
N PRO A 374 -4.76 20.19 -13.00
CA PRO A 374 -4.87 19.21 -11.92
C PRO A 374 -5.22 17.80 -12.44
N TYR A 375 -4.95 16.77 -11.63
CA TYR A 375 -5.38 15.39 -11.94
C TYR A 375 -6.92 15.27 -11.94
N ASP A 376 -7.45 14.34 -12.74
CA ASP A 376 -8.89 14.21 -13.08
C ASP A 376 -9.83 14.31 -11.86
N THR A 377 -9.44 13.70 -10.73
CA THR A 377 -10.26 13.65 -9.51
C THR A 377 -9.78 14.59 -8.40
N TYR A 378 -9.10 15.68 -8.75
CA TYR A 378 -8.68 16.72 -7.79
C TYR A 378 -9.90 17.43 -7.18
N GLN A 379 -10.89 17.77 -8.00
CA GLN A 379 -12.07 18.51 -7.53
C GLN A 379 -12.88 17.68 -6.52
N GLY A 380 -13.18 18.29 -5.37
CA GLY A 380 -13.87 17.65 -4.25
C GLY A 380 -12.96 16.89 -3.28
N SER A 381 -11.67 16.67 -3.60
CA SER A 381 -10.68 16.17 -2.63
C SER A 381 -10.50 17.14 -1.44
N PRO A 382 -9.97 16.69 -0.28
CA PRO A 382 -9.60 17.59 0.82
C PRO A 382 -8.76 18.79 0.38
N VAL A 383 -7.64 18.58 -0.33
CA VAL A 383 -6.72 19.66 -0.76
C VAL A 383 -7.38 20.66 -1.73
N SER A 384 -8.46 20.28 -2.43
CA SER A 384 -9.24 21.24 -3.23
C SER A 384 -10.05 22.24 -2.39
N ARG A 385 -10.02 22.15 -1.06
CA ARG A 385 -10.78 22.98 -0.10
C ARG A 385 -9.89 23.80 0.85
N GLY A 386 -8.57 23.69 0.72
CA GLY A 386 -7.56 24.21 1.66
C GLY A 386 -6.89 23.09 2.45
#